data_AF-A0A1E5GRK5-F1
#
_entry.id   AF-A0A1E5GRK5-F1
#
_cell.length_a   1.000
_cell.length_b   1.000
_cell.length_c   1.000
_cell.angle_alpha   90.00
_cell.angle_beta   90.00
_cell.angle_gamma   90.00
#
_symmetry.space_group_name_H-M   'P 1'
#
loop_
_entity.id
_entity.type
_entity.pdbx_description
1 polymer ?
#
loop_
_entity_poly.entity_id
_entity_poly.type
_entity_poly.pdbx_seq_one_letter_code
_entity_poly.pdbx_strand_id
1 'polypeptide(L)'
;MKKITGKQQEWASLKYLVLSKSQQDYRGIRKLFADDTWNEEKEQAFHSYLHHALAEPAKKENLLNAYQHVWGYFKKKATEDEHEQYQNLIDTFSLEQDELLPFLKGLTVKYQESYLLQSKLLFNEVF
;
A
#
# COMPACT_ATOMS: atom_id res chain seq x y z
N MET A 1 -5.79 -9.55 27.47
CA MET A 1 -6.19 -8.84 26.24
C MET A 1 -4.93 -8.49 25.45
N LYS A 2 -4.74 -9.06 24.25
CA LYS A 2 -3.59 -8.74 23.40
C LYS A 2 -3.78 -7.33 22.84
N LYS A 3 -2.81 -6.43 23.03
CA LYS A 3 -2.83 -5.08 22.44
C LYS A 3 -2.89 -5.22 20.92
N ILE A 4 -3.88 -4.58 20.28
CA ILE A 4 -4.07 -4.56 18.82
C ILE A 4 -2.89 -3.92 18.06
N THR A 5 -2.00 -3.22 18.77
CA THR A 5 -0.88 -2.44 18.23
C THR A 5 0.00 -3.23 17.26
N GLY A 6 0.32 -4.50 17.56
CA GLY A 6 1.12 -5.32 16.64
C GLY A 6 0.39 -5.61 15.32
N LYS A 7 -0.91 -5.89 15.39
CA LYS A 7 -1.75 -6.15 14.20
C LYS A 7 -2.02 -4.88 13.40
N GLN A 8 -2.14 -3.73 14.06
CA GLN A 8 -2.22 -2.44 13.39
C GLN A 8 -0.94 -2.13 12.60
N GLN A 9 0.24 -2.44 13.14
CA GLN A 9 1.52 -2.29 12.45
C GLN A 9 1.64 -3.23 11.25
N GLU A 10 1.27 -4.51 11.42
CA GLU A 10 1.20 -5.48 10.32
C GLU A 10 0.29 -4.98 9.21
N TRP A 11 -0.95 -4.59 9.54
CA TRP A 11 -1.88 -4.04 8.56
C TRP A 11 -1.35 -2.76 7.90
N ALA A 12 -0.75 -1.87 8.67
CA ALA A 12 -0.18 -0.63 8.15
C ALA A 12 0.85 -0.88 7.05
N SER A 13 1.68 -1.93 7.20
CA SER A 13 2.69 -2.34 6.21
C SER A 13 2.09 -2.95 4.95
N LEU A 14 0.95 -3.65 5.07
CA LEU A 14 0.32 -4.40 3.98
C LEU A 14 -0.76 -3.62 3.23
N LYS A 15 -1.33 -2.57 3.82
CA LYS A 15 -2.57 -1.95 3.32
C LYS A 15 -2.52 -1.51 1.85
N TYR A 16 -1.40 -0.96 1.39
CA TYR A 16 -1.26 -0.52 0.00
C TYR A 16 -0.95 -1.68 -0.94
N LEU A 17 -0.29 -2.74 -0.46
CA LEU A 17 -0.13 -3.98 -1.22
C LEU A 17 -1.50 -4.62 -1.46
N VAL A 18 -2.32 -4.77 -0.41
CA VAL A 18 -3.70 -5.27 -0.55
C VAL A 18 -4.53 -4.36 -1.44
N LEU A 19 -4.46 -3.04 -1.28
CA LEU A 19 -5.18 -2.09 -2.13
C LEU A 19 -4.80 -2.20 -3.61
N SER A 20 -3.51 -2.45 -3.89
CA SER A 20 -2.99 -2.64 -5.26
C SER A 20 -3.55 -3.89 -5.94
N LYS A 21 -4.11 -4.82 -5.16
CA LYS A 21 -4.66 -6.08 -5.63
C LYS A 21 -6.19 -6.10 -5.62
N SER A 22 -6.80 -5.68 -4.52
CA SER A 22 -8.25 -5.75 -4.30
C SER A 22 -8.72 -4.66 -3.34
N GLN A 23 -9.48 -3.70 -3.88
CA GLN A 23 -10.12 -2.68 -3.06
C GLN A 23 -11.18 -3.27 -2.11
N GLN A 24 -11.82 -4.38 -2.51
CA GLN A 24 -12.81 -5.07 -1.68
C GLN A 24 -12.15 -5.65 -0.43
N ASP A 25 -11.04 -6.37 -0.60
CA ASP A 25 -10.32 -6.99 0.53
C ASP A 25 -9.68 -5.93 1.43
N TYR A 26 -9.16 -4.84 0.85
CA TYR A 26 -8.67 -3.69 1.62
C TYR A 26 -9.77 -3.13 2.55
N ARG A 27 -11.00 -2.99 2.04
CA ARG A 27 -12.15 -2.52 2.84
C ARG A 27 -12.56 -3.55 3.88
N GLY A 28 -12.51 -4.85 3.54
CA GLY A 28 -12.77 -5.95 4.46
C GLY A 28 -11.83 -5.92 5.66
N ILE A 29 -10.52 -5.90 5.40
CA ILE A 29 -9.50 -5.84 6.45
C ILE A 29 -9.64 -4.57 7.29
N ARG A 30 -9.85 -3.40 6.66
CA ARG A 30 -10.03 -2.14 7.39
C ARG A 30 -11.17 -2.22 8.41
N LYS A 31 -12.26 -2.94 8.11
CA LYS A 31 -13.38 -3.12 9.05
C LYS A 31 -13.03 -3.98 10.26
N LEU A 32 -12.07 -4.91 10.15
CA LEU A 32 -11.62 -5.72 11.28
C LEU A 32 -10.98 -4.87 12.39
N PHE A 33 -10.39 -3.74 12.03
CA PHE A 33 -9.77 -2.76 12.93
C PHE A 33 -10.73 -1.64 13.38
N ALA A 34 -12.05 -1.78 13.18
CA ALA A 34 -13.02 -0.77 13.58
C ALA A 34 -13.17 -0.61 15.10
N ASP A 35 -12.82 -1.65 15.86
CA ASP A 35 -12.76 -1.64 17.32
C ASP A 35 -11.36 -2.09 17.78
N ASP A 36 -11.02 -1.80 19.03
CA ASP A 36 -9.70 -2.09 19.62
C ASP A 36 -9.54 -3.55 20.10
N THR A 37 -10.42 -4.46 19.67
CA THR A 37 -10.37 -5.87 20.04
C THR A 37 -9.85 -6.74 18.89
N TRP A 38 -9.04 -7.72 19.24
CA TRP A 38 -8.52 -8.70 18.30
C TRP A 38 -8.73 -10.12 18.84
N ASN A 39 -9.47 -10.93 18.10
CA ASN A 39 -9.83 -12.30 18.46
C ASN A 39 -9.46 -13.26 17.31
N GLU A 40 -9.67 -14.56 17.53
CA GLU A 40 -9.33 -15.60 16.56
C GLU A 40 -10.14 -15.50 15.26
N GLU A 41 -11.42 -15.12 15.34
CA GLU A 41 -12.28 -14.91 14.17
C GLU A 41 -11.75 -13.79 13.26
N LYS A 42 -11.32 -12.66 13.84
CA LYS A 42 -10.69 -11.57 13.09
C LYS A 42 -9.35 -11.98 12.50
N GLU A 43 -8.57 -12.80 13.20
CA GLU A 43 -7.31 -13.34 12.66
C GLU A 43 -7.57 -14.20 11.42
N GLN A 44 -8.54 -15.12 11.47
CA GLN A 44 -8.92 -15.96 10.34
C GLN A 44 -9.45 -15.14 9.17
N ALA A 45 -10.31 -14.14 9.43
CA ALA A 45 -10.83 -13.24 8.40
C ALA A 45 -9.72 -12.40 7.76
N PHE A 46 -8.77 -11.88 8.56
CA PHE A 46 -7.61 -11.14 8.07
C PHE A 46 -6.78 -11.98 7.09
N HIS A 47 -6.45 -13.22 7.46
CA HIS A 47 -5.72 -14.12 6.58
C HIS A 47 -6.50 -14.47 5.32
N SER A 48 -7.81 -14.69 5.41
CA SER A 48 -8.66 -14.98 4.25
C SER A 48 -8.64 -13.82 3.24
N TYR A 49 -8.86 -12.58 3.69
CA TYR A 49 -8.78 -11.41 2.82
C TYR A 49 -7.38 -11.21 2.23
N LEU A 50 -6.33 -11.40 3.02
CA LEU A 50 -4.95 -11.25 2.56
C LEU A 50 -4.61 -12.29 1.49
N HIS A 51 -4.94 -13.56 1.71
CA HIS A 51 -4.71 -14.63 0.74
C HIS A 51 -5.47 -14.38 -0.55
N HIS A 52 -6.75 -14.00 -0.46
CA HIS A 52 -7.56 -13.68 -1.63
C HIS A 52 -6.94 -12.52 -2.44
N ALA A 53 -6.61 -11.40 -1.77
CA ALA A 53 -5.99 -10.26 -2.44
C ALA A 53 -4.66 -10.64 -3.11
N LEU A 54 -3.78 -11.40 -2.46
CA LEU A 54 -2.49 -11.75 -3.04
C LEU A 54 -2.59 -12.75 -4.20
N ALA A 55 -3.68 -13.52 -4.28
CA ALA A 55 -3.95 -14.43 -5.39
C ALA A 55 -4.52 -13.70 -6.63
N GLU A 56 -5.05 -12.48 -6.47
CA GLU A 56 -5.59 -11.72 -7.59
C GLU A 56 -4.48 -11.31 -8.59
N PRO A 57 -4.77 -11.41 -9.91
CA PRO A 57 -3.85 -10.93 -10.93
C PRO A 57 -3.65 -9.41 -10.77
N ALA A 58 -2.46 -8.93 -11.14
CA ALA A 58 -2.21 -7.49 -11.17
C ALA A 58 -3.16 -6.82 -12.16
N LYS A 59 -3.84 -5.76 -11.72
CA LYS A 59 -4.71 -4.93 -12.54
C LYS A 59 -4.14 -3.52 -12.55
N LYS A 60 -3.97 -2.95 -13.76
CA LYS A 60 -3.36 -1.63 -13.96
C LYS A 60 -4.05 -0.58 -13.07
N GLU A 61 -5.38 -0.59 -13.06
CA GLU A 61 -6.22 0.38 -12.35
C GLU A 61 -6.02 0.29 -10.84
N ASN A 62 -5.92 -0.94 -10.29
CA ASN A 62 -5.74 -1.15 -8.87
C ASN A 62 -4.34 -0.72 -8.40
N LEU A 63 -3.31 -1.06 -9.17
CA LEU A 63 -1.93 -0.66 -8.87
C LEU A 63 -1.76 0.85 -8.94
N LEU A 64 -2.31 1.48 -10.00
CA LEU A 64 -2.30 2.93 -10.16
C LEU A 64 -3.02 3.65 -9.00
N ASN A 65 -4.17 3.13 -8.57
CA ASN A 65 -4.90 3.65 -7.41
C ASN A 65 -4.04 3.57 -6.13
N ALA A 66 -3.35 2.45 -5.90
CA ALA A 66 -2.43 2.33 -4.76
C ALA A 66 -1.29 3.35 -4.83
N TYR A 67 -0.70 3.58 -6.01
CA TYR A 67 0.33 4.59 -6.23
C TYR A 67 -0.17 6.02 -6.03
N GLN A 68 -1.40 6.35 -6.43
CA GLN A 68 -2.01 7.64 -6.15
C GLN A 68 -2.18 7.88 -4.64
N HIS A 69 -2.53 6.85 -3.87
CA HIS A 69 -2.56 6.95 -2.42
C HIS A 69 -1.17 7.17 -1.79
N VAL A 70 -0.13 6.51 -2.33
CA VAL A 70 1.26 6.73 -1.91
C VAL A 70 1.73 8.14 -2.27
N TRP A 71 1.40 8.63 -3.46
CA TRP A 71 1.71 10.00 -3.90
C TRP A 71 1.12 11.08 -2.98
N GLY A 72 -0.03 10.79 -2.35
CA GLY A 72 -0.66 11.69 -1.38
C GLY A 72 0.25 12.12 -0.22
N TYR A 73 1.28 11.32 0.13
CA TYR A 73 2.28 11.68 1.15
C TYR A 73 3.27 12.73 0.66
N PHE A 74 3.50 12.84 -0.65
CA PHE A 74 4.51 13.72 -1.24
C PHE A 74 3.94 15.02 -1.80
N LYS A 75 2.65 15.04 -2.19
CA LYS A 75 2.00 16.16 -2.89
C LYS A 75 2.20 17.57 -2.29
N LYS A 76 2.49 17.69 -0.99
CA LYS A 76 2.69 19.00 -0.32
C LYS A 76 4.15 19.41 -0.14
N LYS A 77 5.11 18.54 -0.47
CA LYS A 77 6.55 18.71 -0.22
C LYS A 77 7.44 18.31 -1.39
N ALA A 78 6.86 17.70 -2.43
CA ALA A 78 7.53 17.40 -3.68
C ALA A 78 7.90 18.71 -4.38
N THR A 79 9.03 18.71 -5.10
CA THR A 79 9.43 19.84 -5.94
C THR A 79 8.57 19.92 -7.20
N GLU A 80 8.60 21.05 -7.90
CA GLU A 80 7.90 21.20 -9.19
C GLU A 80 8.33 20.12 -10.19
N ASP A 81 9.65 19.86 -10.30
CA ASP A 81 10.19 18.78 -11.14
C ASP A 81 9.63 17.39 -10.76
N GLU A 82 9.48 17.09 -9.46
CA GLU A 82 8.92 15.82 -9.01
C GLU A 82 7.42 15.71 -9.28
N HIS A 83 6.69 16.82 -9.20
CA HIS A 83 5.30 16.90 -9.60
C HIS A 83 5.13 16.61 -11.09
N GLU A 84 5.96 17.22 -11.93
CA GLU A 84 5.96 17.01 -13.38
C GLU A 84 6.34 15.57 -13.72
N GLN A 85 7.42 15.06 -13.13
CA GLN A 85 7.84 13.67 -13.33
C GLN A 85 6.75 12.69 -12.90
N TYR A 86 6.11 12.89 -11.74
CA TYR A 86 5.00 12.07 -11.29
C TYR A 86 3.85 12.06 -12.31
N GLN A 87 3.45 13.24 -12.82
CA GLN A 87 2.36 13.34 -13.78
C GLN A 87 2.68 12.58 -15.07
N ASN A 88 3.88 12.76 -15.62
CA ASN A 88 4.34 12.02 -16.80
C ASN A 88 4.30 10.51 -16.57
N LEU A 89 4.77 10.04 -15.41
CA LEU A 89 4.78 8.61 -15.06
C LEU A 89 3.37 8.02 -14.88
N ILE A 90 2.40 8.81 -14.40
CA ILE A 90 0.99 8.39 -14.33
C ILE A 90 0.42 8.22 -15.74
N ASP A 91 0.71 9.15 -16.65
CA ASP A 91 0.15 9.16 -17.99
C ASP A 91 0.72 8.04 -18.87
N THR A 92 1.98 7.64 -18.65
CA THR A 92 2.64 6.56 -19.41
C THR A 92 2.58 5.19 -18.72
N PHE A 93 1.98 5.09 -17.54
CA PHE A 93 2.02 3.88 -16.72
C PHE A 93 1.48 2.63 -17.45
N SER A 94 2.24 1.53 -17.37
CA SER A 94 1.83 0.18 -17.77
C SER A 94 2.31 -0.85 -16.76
N LEU A 95 1.74 -2.07 -16.80
CA LEU A 95 2.17 -3.14 -15.91
C LEU A 95 3.53 -3.72 -16.33
N GLU A 96 3.85 -3.62 -17.63
CA GLU A 96 5.09 -4.10 -18.23
C GLU A 96 6.27 -3.16 -17.96
N GLN A 97 5.99 -1.85 -17.78
CA GLN A 97 6.98 -0.82 -17.52
C GLN A 97 6.53 0.06 -16.34
N ASP A 98 6.76 -0.46 -15.13
CA ASP A 98 6.42 0.23 -13.88
C ASP A 98 7.58 1.13 -13.40
N GLU A 99 7.64 2.34 -13.95
CA GLU A 99 8.56 3.39 -13.50
C GLU A 99 8.03 4.21 -12.31
N LEU A 100 6.74 4.09 -11.99
CA LEU A 100 6.14 4.73 -10.81
C LEU A 100 6.69 4.12 -9.53
N LEU A 101 6.86 2.80 -9.48
CA LEU A 101 7.39 2.11 -8.31
C LEU A 101 8.78 2.63 -7.88
N PRO A 102 9.83 2.59 -8.72
CA PRO A 102 11.15 3.09 -8.34
C PRO A 102 11.13 4.58 -8.00
N PHE A 103 10.34 5.39 -8.71
CA PHE A 103 10.17 6.81 -8.41
C PHE A 103 9.61 7.04 -7.00
N LEU A 104 8.48 6.40 -6.67
CA LEU A 104 7.85 6.51 -5.34
C LEU A 104 8.71 5.94 -4.22
N LYS A 105 9.47 4.86 -4.48
CA LYS A 105 10.50 4.36 -3.53
C LYS A 105 11.56 5.43 -3.28
N GLY A 106 12.07 6.06 -4.34
CA GLY A 106 13.06 7.12 -4.26
C GLY A 106 12.57 8.29 -3.42
N LEU A 107 11.34 8.77 -3.64
CA LEU A 107 10.74 9.82 -2.82
C LEU A 107 10.56 9.39 -1.36
N THR A 108 10.15 8.14 -1.13
CA THR A 108 9.99 7.60 0.22
C THR A 108 11.28 7.66 1.02
N VAL A 109 12.41 7.28 0.40
CA VAL A 109 13.74 7.37 1.00
C VAL A 109 14.21 8.82 1.13
N LYS A 110 14.08 9.63 0.07
CA LYS A 110 14.50 11.04 0.05
C LYS A 110 13.87 11.84 1.19
N TYR A 111 12.57 11.67 1.38
CA TYR A 111 11.82 12.42 2.38
C TYR A 111 11.68 11.70 3.72
N GLN A 112 12.28 10.52 3.89
CA GLN A 112 12.24 9.73 5.13
C GLN A 112 10.80 9.51 5.63
N GLU A 113 9.89 9.13 4.73
CA GLU A 113 8.49 8.85 5.09
C GLU A 113 8.38 7.54 5.87
N SER A 114 8.52 7.63 7.20
CA SER A 114 8.57 6.49 8.12
C SER A 114 7.44 5.49 7.94
N TYR A 115 6.22 5.99 7.69
CA TYR A 115 5.07 5.14 7.41
C TYR A 115 5.25 4.31 6.13
N LEU A 116 5.75 4.93 5.06
CA LEU A 116 5.93 4.29 3.75
C LEU A 116 7.22 3.46 3.68
N LEU A 117 8.23 3.75 4.49
CA LEU A 117 9.44 2.92 4.63
C LEU A 117 9.12 1.49 5.10
N GLN A 118 7.99 1.30 5.78
CA GLN A 118 7.50 -0.01 6.20
C GLN A 118 6.53 -0.66 5.20
N SER A 119 6.24 -0.01 4.06
CA SER A 119 5.24 -0.47 3.09
C SER A 119 5.75 -1.67 2.29
N LYS A 120 5.04 -2.81 2.35
CA LYS A 120 5.37 -4.00 1.54
C LYS A 120 5.07 -3.83 0.05
N LEU A 121 4.28 -2.82 -0.34
CA LEU A 121 4.14 -2.44 -1.76
C LEU A 121 5.45 -1.86 -2.30
N LEU A 122 6.13 -1.03 -1.50
CA LEU A 122 7.33 -0.31 -1.92
C LEU A 122 8.60 -1.09 -1.59
N PHE A 123 8.68 -1.67 -0.41
CA PHE A 123 9.82 -2.42 0.08
C PHE A 123 9.36 -3.85 0.38
N ASN A 124 9.15 -4.62 -0.68
CA ASN A 124 8.97 -6.04 -0.53
C ASN A 124 10.35 -6.66 -0.27
N GLU A 125 10.74 -6.71 1.01
CA GLU A 125 11.83 -7.58 1.43
C GLU A 125 11.40 -9.01 1.11
N VAL A 126 12.08 -9.64 0.15
CA VAL A 126 12.05 -11.09 0.00
C VAL A 126 12.67 -11.62 1.30
N PHE A 127 11.84 -12.18 2.17
CA PHE A 127 12.30 -12.91 3.34
C PHE A 127 13.04 -14.19 2.90
#